data_AF-X0XWX1-F1
#
_entry.id   AF-X0XWX1-F1
#
_cell.length_a   1.000
_cell.length_b   1.000
_cell.length_c   1.000
_cell.angle_alpha   90.00
_cell.angle_beta   90.00
_cell.angle_gamma   90.00
#
_symmetry.space_group_name_H-M   'P 1'
#
loop_
_entity.id
_entity.type
_entity.pdbx_description
1 polymer ?
#
loop_
_entity_poly.entity_id
_entity_poly.type
_entity_poly.pdbx_seq_one_letter_code
_entity_poly.pdbx_strand_id
1 'polypeptide(L)'
;MGRAKRVVGPQGDWSFEYDPLHPERQKAAVEPDQQLRQFQEAFDRQLEKGYDHVNVVGHPTCWVVSEWWGWYEATIPFRITEEHGPVGYYPHDRQWRKTAMRTAADSEAHFEWTRRAAEWLASRDDIEVMKLADYYARHEEPHGQWLTLAQVQQMARDLTQRFDALKVGDTTVSTADALFLLATLGEHVMRHNKLPEKLQIRRTLGPVEAVPELAEPVTYRRADYLIAARSVYAYIMAHNRTPHAVRAHAVDA
;
A
#
# COMPACT_ATOMS: atom_id res chain seq x y z
N MET A 1 1.70 -2.20 -7.17
CA MET A 1 2.51 -0.96 -6.95
C MET A 1 2.57 -0.53 -5.48
N GLY A 2 3.78 -0.59 -4.90
CA GLY A 2 4.07 -0.24 -3.51
C GLY A 2 4.08 1.27 -3.26
N ARG A 3 2.97 1.79 -2.72
CA ARG A 3 2.84 3.16 -2.20
C ARG A 3 3.94 3.51 -1.18
N ALA A 4 4.50 2.52 -0.49
CA ALA A 4 5.57 2.70 0.49
C ALA A 4 6.94 3.10 -0.11
N LYS A 5 7.20 2.89 -1.42
CA LYS A 5 8.54 3.14 -2.00
C LYS A 5 8.81 4.59 -2.43
N ARG A 6 7.78 5.45 -2.45
CA ARG A 6 7.85 6.85 -2.91
C ARG A 6 7.65 7.85 -1.78
N VAL A 7 7.91 7.42 -0.55
CA VAL A 7 7.68 8.22 0.66
C VAL A 7 9.02 8.75 1.15
N VAL A 8 9.07 10.05 1.38
CA VAL A 8 10.10 10.70 2.21
C VAL A 8 9.39 11.41 3.36
N GLY A 9 10.10 11.77 4.41
CA GLY A 9 9.44 12.42 5.54
C GLY A 9 10.36 13.28 6.38
N PRO A 10 9.89 14.46 6.84
CA PRO A 10 10.62 15.30 7.78
C PRO A 10 10.50 14.79 9.23
N GLN A 11 9.97 13.59 9.45
CA GLN A 11 9.75 13.04 10.79
C GLN A 11 11.01 12.53 11.50
N GLY A 12 12.18 12.59 10.84
CA GLY A 12 13.43 12.04 11.35
C GLY A 12 13.42 10.50 11.39
N ASP A 13 14.27 9.93 12.26
CA ASP A 13 14.37 8.49 12.42
C ASP A 13 13.13 7.93 13.15
N TRP A 14 12.24 7.33 12.36
CA TRP A 14 11.02 6.68 12.85
C TRP A 14 11.27 5.23 13.29
N SER A 15 12.48 4.69 13.09
CA SER A 15 12.78 3.29 13.43
C SER A 15 12.93 3.02 14.93
N PHE A 16 12.93 4.06 15.77
CA PHE A 16 12.91 3.94 17.23
C PHE A 16 11.51 3.67 17.77
N GLU A 17 10.97 2.51 17.40
CA GLU A 17 9.85 1.90 18.11
C GLU A 17 10.26 1.65 19.57
N TYR A 18 9.35 1.92 20.51
CA TYR A 18 9.57 1.65 21.92
C TYR A 18 9.82 0.14 22.12
N ASP A 19 10.99 -0.18 22.66
CA ASP A 19 11.37 -1.54 23.00
C ASP A 19 11.17 -1.75 24.51
N PRO A 20 10.17 -2.56 24.94
CA PRO A 20 9.92 -2.78 26.36
C PRO A 20 11.05 -3.54 27.07
N LEU A 21 11.92 -4.25 26.33
CA LEU A 21 13.11 -4.89 26.89
C LEU A 21 14.30 -3.92 27.03
N HIS A 22 14.25 -2.82 26.29
CA HIS A 22 15.25 -1.76 26.29
C HIS A 22 14.59 -0.37 26.47
N PRO A 23 13.85 -0.13 27.56
CA PRO A 23 13.09 1.10 27.78
C PRO A 23 13.96 2.36 27.87
N GLU A 24 15.28 2.19 28.03
CA GLU A 24 16.28 3.24 27.99
C GLU A 24 16.58 3.76 26.58
N ARG A 25 16.20 3.02 25.52
CA ARG A 25 16.42 3.44 24.14
C ARG A 25 15.50 4.60 23.80
N GLN A 26 16.08 5.79 23.75
CA GLN A 26 15.42 6.99 23.29
C GLN A 26 15.88 7.33 21.88
N LYS A 27 15.02 8.04 21.13
CA LYS A 27 15.41 8.68 19.88
C LYS A 27 16.66 9.53 20.09
N ALA A 28 17.60 9.45 19.16
CA ALA A 28 18.76 10.33 19.14
C ALA A 28 18.36 11.80 19.03
N ALA A 29 19.27 12.70 19.41
CA ALA A 29 19.10 14.13 19.23
C ALA A 29 18.88 14.49 17.76
N VAL A 30 18.17 15.59 17.52
CA VAL A 30 17.88 16.06 16.17
C VAL A 30 19.01 16.96 15.70
N GLU A 31 19.66 16.60 14.61
CA GLU A 31 20.62 17.45 13.91
C GLU A 31 19.98 18.00 12.63
N PRO A 32 19.46 19.25 12.63
CA PRO A 32 18.63 19.77 11.54
C PRO A 32 19.34 19.78 10.19
N ASP A 33 20.64 20.10 10.15
CA ASP A 33 21.43 20.13 8.92
C ASP A 33 21.63 18.74 8.32
N GLN A 34 21.86 17.74 9.16
CA GLN A 34 22.04 16.36 8.71
C GLN A 34 20.71 15.80 8.19
N GLN A 35 19.61 16.02 8.91
CA GLN A 35 18.30 15.56 8.48
C GLN A 35 17.84 16.23 7.18
N LEU A 36 18.13 17.53 7.01
CA LEU A 36 17.88 18.25 5.75
C LEU A 36 18.62 17.66 4.58
N ARG A 37 19.91 17.42 4.73
CA ARG A 37 20.70 16.78 3.68
C ARG A 37 20.13 15.42 3.30
N GLN A 38 19.84 14.58 4.29
CA GLN A 38 19.30 13.23 4.05
C GLN A 38 17.94 13.26 3.34
N PHE A 39 17.07 14.19 3.73
CA PHE A 39 15.77 14.37 3.09
C PHE A 39 15.89 14.86 1.65
N GLN A 40 16.73 15.87 1.41
CA GLN A 40 16.97 16.42 0.07
C GLN A 40 17.49 15.32 -0.86
N GLU A 41 18.52 14.60 -0.43
CA GLU A 41 19.07 13.47 -1.19
C GLU A 41 18.03 12.36 -1.40
N ALA A 42 17.21 12.05 -0.39
CA ALA A 42 16.16 11.04 -0.54
C ALA A 42 15.07 11.47 -1.51
N PHE A 43 14.70 12.74 -1.51
CA PHE A 43 13.73 13.32 -2.43
C PHE A 43 14.27 13.32 -3.86
N ASP A 44 15.48 13.82 -4.09
CA ASP A 44 16.11 13.88 -5.41
C ASP A 44 16.31 12.47 -5.99
N ARG A 45 16.69 11.48 -5.18
CA ARG A 45 16.76 10.07 -5.61
C ARG A 45 15.43 9.50 -6.10
N GLN A 46 14.29 10.04 -5.65
CA GLN A 46 12.98 9.62 -6.17
C GLN A 46 12.74 10.21 -7.56
N LEU A 47 13.13 11.47 -7.78
CA LEU A 47 13.04 12.13 -9.09
C LEU A 47 13.98 11.46 -10.10
N GLU A 48 15.21 11.14 -9.72
CA GLU A 48 16.19 10.44 -10.57
C GLU A 48 15.71 9.05 -11.04
N LYS A 49 14.86 8.39 -10.25
CA LYS A 49 14.22 7.12 -10.63
C LYS A 49 13.10 7.29 -11.66
N GLY A 50 12.80 8.52 -12.07
CA GLY A 50 11.73 8.84 -13.01
C GLY A 50 10.34 8.76 -12.40
N TYR A 51 10.20 8.89 -11.08
CA TYR A 51 8.88 8.97 -10.46
C TYR A 51 8.24 10.33 -10.73
N ASP A 52 6.96 10.30 -11.08
CA ASP A 52 6.12 11.45 -11.37
C ASP A 52 5.60 12.17 -10.12
N HIS A 53 5.71 11.53 -8.95
CA HIS A 53 5.34 12.10 -7.67
C HIS A 53 6.16 11.51 -6.52
N VAL A 54 6.29 12.31 -5.46
CA VAL A 54 6.92 11.93 -4.19
C VAL A 54 5.97 12.29 -3.05
N ASN A 55 5.67 11.32 -2.19
CA ASN A 55 4.83 11.54 -1.02
C ASN A 55 5.68 12.02 0.15
N VAL A 56 5.32 13.16 0.73
CA VAL A 56 5.94 13.64 1.98
C VAL A 56 5.02 13.25 3.14
N VAL A 57 5.52 12.43 4.06
CA VAL A 57 4.75 11.90 5.19
C VAL A 57 5.43 12.27 6.52
N GLY A 58 4.63 12.61 7.52
CA GLY A 58 5.11 12.87 8.86
C GLY A 58 4.04 12.63 9.91
N HIS A 59 4.46 12.23 11.12
CA HIS A 59 3.60 12.11 12.29
C HIS A 59 3.96 13.22 13.26
N PRO A 60 3.06 14.19 13.56
CA PRO A 60 3.37 15.29 14.46
C PRO A 60 3.84 14.85 15.84
N THR A 61 3.34 13.70 16.30
CA THR A 61 3.75 13.06 17.55
C THR A 61 5.25 12.73 17.55
N CYS A 62 5.85 12.32 16.42
CA CYS A 62 7.30 12.02 16.33
C CYS A 62 8.20 13.22 16.66
N TRP A 63 7.71 14.45 16.54
CA TRP A 63 8.47 15.67 16.83
C TRP A 63 8.61 15.94 18.34
N VAL A 64 7.67 15.42 19.14
CA VAL A 64 7.57 15.75 20.57
C VAL A 64 7.76 14.56 21.49
N VAL A 65 7.62 13.31 20.99
CA VAL A 65 7.83 12.09 21.79
C VAL A 65 9.20 11.48 21.55
N SER A 66 9.88 11.07 22.62
CA SER A 66 11.19 10.41 22.58
C SER A 66 11.09 8.91 22.27
N GLU A 67 9.88 8.36 22.37
CA GLU A 67 9.56 6.96 22.10
C GLU A 67 8.34 6.89 21.16
N TRP A 68 8.42 6.10 20.10
CA TRP A 68 7.24 5.84 19.25
C TRP A 68 6.51 4.61 19.74
N TRP A 69 5.22 4.75 20.02
CA TRP A 69 4.35 3.58 20.19
C TRP A 69 4.10 2.96 18.83
N GLY A 70 4.92 1.96 18.49
CA GLY A 70 4.57 1.00 17.45
C GLY A 70 3.22 0.37 17.78
N TRP A 71 2.53 -0.13 16.77
CA TRP A 71 1.21 -0.77 16.81
C TRP A 71 1.12 -2.05 17.69
N TYR A 72 2.01 -2.22 18.66
CA TYR A 72 2.12 -3.36 19.54
C TYR A 72 0.89 -3.57 20.45
N GLU A 73 0.12 -2.51 20.75
CA GLU A 73 -1.14 -2.70 21.49
C GLU A 73 -2.18 -3.53 20.70
N ALA A 74 -2.13 -3.51 19.36
CA ALA A 74 -3.08 -4.24 18.53
C ALA A 74 -2.72 -5.74 18.34
N THR A 75 -1.51 -6.17 18.71
CA THR A 75 -1.04 -7.54 18.44
C THR A 75 -0.58 -8.32 19.67
N ILE A 76 -0.51 -7.68 20.85
CA ILE A 76 0.03 -8.28 22.05
C ILE A 76 -1.05 -8.48 23.10
N PRO A 77 -1.74 -9.63 23.04
CA PRO A 77 -1.73 -10.44 24.24
C PRO A 77 -0.85 -11.69 24.10
N PHE A 78 -0.43 -12.09 22.88
CA PHE A 78 0.19 -13.42 22.67
C PHE A 78 1.23 -13.52 21.54
N ARG A 79 2.17 -12.58 21.40
CA ARG A 79 3.32 -12.81 20.49
C ARG A 79 4.65 -12.52 21.14
N ILE A 80 5.33 -13.60 21.51
CA ILE A 80 6.78 -13.71 21.54
C ILE A 80 7.07 -14.84 20.54
N THR A 81 7.68 -14.53 19.41
CA THR A 81 8.15 -15.52 18.41
C THR A 81 9.37 -16.27 18.95
N GLU A 82 9.78 -17.36 18.28
CA GLU A 82 10.88 -18.25 18.70
C GLU A 82 12.21 -17.55 19.04
N GLU A 83 12.44 -16.31 18.58
CA GLU A 83 13.63 -15.51 18.90
C GLU A 83 13.68 -14.92 20.32
N HIS A 84 12.55 -14.84 21.04
CA HIS A 84 12.45 -14.01 22.26
C HIS A 84 11.96 -14.74 23.53
N GLY A 85 11.87 -16.07 23.49
CA GLY A 85 11.54 -16.90 24.66
C GLY A 85 10.04 -17.17 24.86
N PRO A 86 9.64 -17.79 25.99
CA PRO A 86 8.26 -18.25 26.20
C PRO A 86 7.29 -17.07 26.34
N VAL A 87 6.08 -17.25 25.82
CA VAL A 87 4.96 -16.30 25.94
C VAL A 87 4.76 -15.90 27.41
N GLY A 88 5.04 -14.64 27.72
CA GLY A 88 4.89 -14.05 29.05
C GLY A 88 3.94 -12.86 29.03
N TYR A 89 3.44 -12.48 30.20
CA TYR A 89 2.64 -11.26 30.36
C TYR A 89 3.44 -10.07 29.83
N TYR A 90 2.89 -9.38 28.82
CA TYR A 90 3.42 -8.09 28.42
C TYR A 90 3.39 -7.14 29.62
N PRO A 91 4.31 -6.17 29.76
CA PRO A 91 4.23 -5.17 30.82
C PRO A 91 2.93 -4.34 30.69
N HIS A 92 1.84 -4.84 31.28
CA HIS A 92 0.47 -4.34 31.13
C HIS A 92 0.27 -2.94 31.75
N ASP A 93 1.27 -2.41 32.44
CA ASP A 93 1.21 -1.10 33.06
C ASP A 93 1.70 0.03 32.14
N ARG A 94 2.39 -0.27 31.04
CA ARG A 94 2.96 0.76 30.15
C ARG A 94 1.90 1.59 29.43
N GLN A 95 0.79 0.98 29.02
CA GLN A 95 -0.37 1.65 28.41
C GLN A 95 -0.97 2.76 29.30
N TRP A 96 -0.75 2.68 30.62
CA TRP A 96 -1.25 3.65 31.59
C TRP A 96 -0.20 4.70 31.99
N ARG A 97 1.05 4.56 31.54
CA ARG A 97 2.14 5.50 31.84
C ARG A 97 2.20 6.58 30.76
N LYS A 98 2.50 7.81 31.16
CA LYS A 98 2.71 8.93 30.24
C LYS A 98 3.81 8.59 29.22
N THR A 99 3.61 9.00 27.97
CA THR A 99 4.64 8.90 26.94
C THR A 99 5.83 9.78 27.30
N ALA A 100 7.03 9.25 27.09
CA ALA A 100 8.26 10.00 27.26
C ALA A 100 8.36 11.08 26.18
N MET A 101 8.56 12.31 26.64
CA MET A 101 8.68 13.49 25.78
C MET A 101 10.15 13.72 25.44
N ARG A 102 10.40 14.29 24.26
CA ARG A 102 11.73 14.80 23.92
C ARG A 102 12.07 16.01 24.79
N THR A 103 13.35 16.37 24.79
CA THR A 103 13.76 17.66 25.35
C THR A 103 13.18 18.81 24.51
N ALA A 104 13.01 19.98 25.12
CA ALA A 104 12.54 21.16 24.39
C ALA A 104 13.47 21.52 23.22
N ALA A 105 14.79 21.40 23.42
CA ALA A 105 15.79 21.63 22.38
C ALA A 105 15.64 20.68 21.20
N ASP A 106 15.40 19.39 21.44
CA ASP A 106 15.17 18.42 20.37
C ASP A 106 13.86 18.68 19.61
N SER A 107 12.80 19.08 20.31
CA SER A 107 11.54 19.46 19.66
C SER A 107 11.69 20.71 18.81
N GLU A 108 12.37 21.74 19.31
CA GLU A 108 12.70 22.96 18.55
C GLU A 108 13.56 22.64 17.32
N ALA A 109 14.58 21.81 17.48
CA ALA A 109 15.40 21.34 16.36
C ALA A 109 14.57 20.59 15.32
N HIS A 110 13.57 19.80 15.73
CA HIS A 110 12.64 19.14 14.80
C HIS A 110 11.74 20.11 14.04
N PHE A 111 11.23 21.14 14.72
CA PHE A 111 10.43 22.18 14.07
C PHE A 111 11.27 22.99 13.09
N GLU A 112 12.49 23.33 13.47
CA GLU A 112 13.43 24.04 12.60
C GLU A 112 13.79 23.21 11.35
N TRP A 113 14.08 21.93 11.55
CA TRP A 113 14.26 20.96 10.49
C TRP A 113 13.05 20.93 9.54
N THR A 114 11.84 20.75 10.09
CA THR A 114 10.60 20.68 9.30
C THR A 114 10.32 21.97 8.52
N ARG A 115 10.55 23.13 9.14
CA ARG A 115 10.43 24.45 8.51
C ARG A 115 11.38 24.57 7.32
N ARG A 116 12.65 24.23 7.50
CA ARG A 116 13.67 24.29 6.43
C ARG A 116 13.37 23.32 5.29
N ALA A 117 12.85 22.14 5.59
CA ALA A 117 12.40 21.19 4.56
C ALA A 117 11.25 21.78 3.71
N ALA A 118 10.26 22.41 4.36
CA ALA A 118 9.15 23.05 3.66
C ALA A 118 9.61 24.24 2.81
N GLU A 119 10.51 25.07 3.33
CA GLU A 119 11.09 26.20 2.58
C GLU A 119 11.91 25.74 1.37
N TRP A 120 12.69 24.68 1.53
CA TRP A 120 13.43 24.09 0.42
C TRP A 120 12.51 23.52 -0.66
N LEU A 121 11.44 22.81 -0.29
CA LEU A 121 10.45 22.34 -1.27
C LEU A 121 9.76 23.52 -1.98
N ALA A 122 9.44 24.58 -1.25
CA ALA A 122 8.79 25.77 -1.80
C ALA A 122 9.70 26.61 -2.70
N SER A 123 11.03 26.51 -2.55
CA SER A 123 11.99 27.26 -3.36
C SER A 123 12.34 26.58 -4.69
N ARG A 124 11.87 25.34 -4.90
CA ARG A 124 12.10 24.58 -6.12
C ARG A 124 11.13 24.98 -7.22
N ASP A 125 11.67 25.24 -8.40
CA ASP A 125 10.92 25.57 -9.62
C ASP A 125 10.59 24.36 -10.50
N ASP A 126 11.22 23.22 -10.23
CA ASP A 126 11.10 21.97 -10.97
C ASP A 126 10.02 21.01 -10.41
N ILE A 127 9.34 21.41 -9.33
CA ILE A 127 8.28 20.61 -8.69
C ILE A 127 7.02 21.43 -8.43
N GLU A 128 5.90 20.74 -8.26
CA GLU A 128 4.65 21.32 -7.78
C GLU A 128 4.26 20.68 -6.45
N VAL A 129 4.09 21.50 -5.41
CA VAL A 129 3.60 21.05 -4.12
C VAL A 129 2.07 21.11 -4.10
N MET A 130 1.42 19.96 -3.97
CA MET A 130 -0.05 19.86 -3.96
C MET A 130 -0.56 18.98 -2.82
N LYS A 131 -1.84 19.16 -2.46
CA LYS A 131 -2.49 18.22 -1.54
C LYS A 131 -2.72 16.90 -2.25
N LEU A 132 -2.69 15.82 -1.48
CA LEU A 132 -2.96 14.49 -2.02
C LEU A 132 -4.36 14.38 -2.66
N ALA A 133 -5.35 15.10 -2.13
CA ALA A 133 -6.68 15.18 -2.72
C ALA A 133 -6.68 15.83 -4.12
N ASP A 134 -5.90 16.92 -4.29
CA ASP A 134 -5.81 17.63 -5.57
C ASP A 134 -5.05 16.80 -6.61
N TYR A 135 -4.00 16.08 -6.18
CA TYR A 135 -3.31 15.10 -7.02
C TYR A 135 -4.29 14.03 -7.53
N TYR A 136 -5.08 13.43 -6.64
CA TYR A 136 -6.05 12.42 -7.05
C TYR A 136 -7.13 12.97 -7.97
N ALA A 137 -7.64 14.17 -7.72
CA ALA A 137 -8.63 14.80 -8.60
C ALA A 137 -8.06 15.10 -9.99
N ARG A 138 -6.80 15.57 -10.08
CA ARG A 138 -6.15 15.86 -11.36
C ARG A 138 -5.88 14.61 -12.19
N HIS A 139 -5.52 13.51 -11.52
CA HIS A 139 -5.20 12.24 -12.15
C HIS A 139 -6.35 11.24 -12.09
N GLU A 140 -7.57 11.72 -11.82
CA GLU A 140 -8.75 10.87 -11.82
C GLU A 140 -8.98 10.34 -13.23
N GLU A 141 -8.96 9.02 -13.37
CA GLU A 141 -9.25 8.41 -14.66
C GLU A 141 -10.76 8.50 -14.96
N PRO A 142 -11.15 8.83 -16.20
CA PRO A 142 -12.56 8.90 -16.59
C PRO A 142 -13.34 7.65 -16.19
N HIS A 143 -14.51 7.84 -15.58
CA HIS A 143 -15.38 6.72 -15.25
C HIS A 143 -15.87 6.01 -16.51
N GLY A 144 -16.01 4.69 -16.42
CA GLY A 144 -16.68 3.90 -17.45
C GLY A 144 -15.90 3.73 -18.75
N GLN A 145 -14.56 3.81 -18.70
CA GLN A 145 -13.71 3.42 -19.83
C GLN A 145 -14.00 1.99 -20.30
N TRP A 146 -13.87 1.76 -21.60
CA TRP A 146 -14.11 0.48 -22.25
C TRP A 146 -12.84 -0.04 -22.90
N LEU A 147 -12.53 -1.31 -22.68
CA LEU A 147 -11.46 -2.01 -23.37
C LEU A 147 -12.03 -2.90 -24.46
N THR A 148 -11.39 -2.87 -25.63
CA THR A 148 -11.66 -3.83 -26.70
C THR A 148 -11.20 -5.23 -26.30
N LEU A 149 -11.77 -6.25 -26.93
CA LEU A 149 -11.34 -7.63 -26.68
C LEU A 149 -9.83 -7.85 -26.96
N ALA A 150 -9.28 -7.19 -27.99
CA ALA A 150 -7.85 -7.27 -28.31
C ALA A 150 -6.98 -6.72 -27.17
N GLN A 151 -7.38 -5.60 -26.55
CA GLN A 151 -6.72 -5.03 -25.38
C GLN A 151 -6.79 -5.97 -24.17
N VAL A 152 -7.94 -6.60 -23.93
CA VAL A 152 -8.12 -7.56 -22.82
C VAL A 152 -7.26 -8.82 -23.03
N GLN A 153 -7.15 -9.31 -24.26
CA GLN A 153 -6.27 -10.43 -24.59
C GLN A 153 -4.80 -10.09 -24.40
N GLN A 154 -4.37 -8.90 -24.79
CA GLN A 154 -3.00 -8.45 -24.57
C GLN A 154 -2.69 -8.31 -23.08
N MET A 155 -3.58 -7.67 -22.33
CA MET A 155 -3.50 -7.57 -20.87
C MET A 155 -3.34 -8.95 -20.21
N ALA A 156 -4.12 -9.95 -20.64
CA ALA A 156 -4.01 -11.30 -20.10
C ALA A 156 -2.63 -11.93 -20.33
N ARG A 157 -2.04 -11.74 -21.53
CA ARG A 157 -0.68 -12.19 -21.84
C ARG A 157 0.35 -11.46 -20.97
N ASP A 158 0.22 -10.15 -20.83
CA ASP A 158 1.17 -9.35 -20.06
C ASP A 158 1.13 -9.72 -18.56
N LEU A 159 -0.05 -10.01 -18.00
CA LEU A 159 -0.19 -10.47 -16.61
C LEU A 159 0.52 -11.79 -16.33
N THR A 160 0.53 -12.71 -17.30
CA THR A 160 1.25 -13.99 -17.15
C THR A 160 2.77 -13.82 -17.13
N GLN A 161 3.29 -12.73 -17.73
CA GLN A 161 4.72 -12.42 -17.71
C GLN A 161 5.09 -11.61 -16.47
N ARG A 162 4.22 -10.68 -16.07
CA ARG A 162 4.42 -9.81 -14.91
C ARG A 162 3.09 -9.59 -14.20
N PHE A 163 2.98 -10.16 -13.01
CA PHE A 163 1.81 -10.00 -12.15
C PHE A 163 1.85 -8.66 -11.38
N ASP A 164 1.61 -7.55 -12.08
CA ASP A 164 1.56 -6.18 -11.53
C ASP A 164 0.51 -5.35 -12.29
N ALA A 165 0.34 -4.08 -11.92
CA ALA A 165 -0.48 -3.15 -12.69
C ALA A 165 0.08 -2.95 -14.11
N LEU A 166 -0.82 -2.90 -15.09
CA LEU A 166 -0.48 -2.81 -16.52
C LEU A 166 -1.08 -1.57 -17.16
N LYS A 167 -0.36 -0.95 -18.09
CA LYS A 167 -0.94 0.05 -18.98
C LYS A 167 -1.67 -0.66 -20.12
N VAL A 168 -2.96 -0.39 -20.30
CA VAL A 168 -3.81 -1.03 -21.32
C VAL A 168 -4.55 0.06 -22.11
N GLY A 169 -4.09 0.35 -23.32
CA GLY A 169 -4.54 1.55 -24.03
C GLY A 169 -4.15 2.82 -23.26
N ASP A 170 -5.13 3.67 -22.97
CA ASP A 170 -4.94 4.95 -22.28
C ASP A 170 -5.15 4.87 -20.75
N THR A 171 -5.38 3.67 -20.22
CA THR A 171 -5.63 3.46 -18.79
C THR A 171 -4.56 2.59 -18.13
N THR A 172 -4.48 2.66 -16.80
CA THR A 172 -3.79 1.65 -16.00
C THR A 172 -4.80 0.69 -15.39
N VAL A 173 -4.59 -0.62 -15.56
CA VAL A 173 -5.41 -1.69 -15.00
C VAL A 173 -4.64 -2.35 -13.86
N SER A 174 -5.18 -2.31 -12.64
CA SER A 174 -4.62 -3.05 -11.51
C SER A 174 -4.87 -4.56 -11.66
N THR A 175 -4.17 -5.38 -10.88
CA THR A 175 -4.43 -6.84 -10.87
C THR A 175 -5.88 -7.17 -10.44
N ALA A 176 -6.46 -6.37 -9.56
CA ALA A 176 -7.86 -6.50 -9.14
C ALA A 176 -8.83 -6.11 -10.27
N ASP A 177 -8.58 -5.01 -10.97
CA ASP A 177 -9.36 -4.59 -12.14
C ASP A 177 -9.30 -5.66 -13.25
N ALA A 178 -8.11 -6.20 -13.51
CA ALA A 178 -7.90 -7.25 -14.49
C ALA A 178 -8.64 -8.54 -14.14
N LEU A 179 -8.61 -8.96 -12.87
CA LEU A 179 -9.38 -10.11 -12.40
C LEU A 179 -10.87 -9.91 -12.66
N PHE A 180 -11.41 -8.71 -12.38
CA PHE A 180 -12.80 -8.39 -12.68
C PHE A 180 -13.11 -8.42 -14.18
N LEU A 181 -12.24 -7.85 -15.02
CA LEU A 181 -12.40 -7.87 -16.49
C LEU A 181 -12.43 -9.30 -17.04
N LEU A 182 -11.52 -10.15 -16.59
CA LEU A 182 -11.45 -11.56 -17.01
C LEU A 182 -12.64 -12.37 -16.50
N ALA A 183 -13.10 -12.12 -15.26
CA ALA A 183 -14.31 -12.72 -14.71
C ALA A 183 -15.56 -12.30 -15.49
N THR A 184 -15.66 -11.02 -15.84
CA THR A 184 -16.76 -10.47 -16.66
C THR A 184 -16.76 -11.07 -18.06
N LEU A 185 -15.59 -11.27 -18.68
CA LEU A 185 -15.47 -11.96 -19.96
C LEU A 185 -16.01 -13.40 -19.86
N GLY A 186 -15.60 -14.15 -18.84
CA GLY A 186 -16.07 -15.52 -18.59
C GLY A 186 -17.59 -15.57 -18.41
N GLU A 187 -18.13 -14.72 -17.56
CA GLU A 187 -19.57 -14.66 -17.30
C GLU A 187 -20.38 -14.24 -18.54
N HIS A 188 -19.87 -13.30 -19.34
CA HIS A 188 -20.52 -12.89 -20.59
C HIS A 188 -20.60 -14.06 -21.58
N VAL A 189 -19.50 -14.78 -21.78
CA VAL A 189 -19.46 -15.96 -22.66
C VAL A 189 -20.42 -17.05 -22.16
N MET A 190 -20.47 -17.30 -20.85
CA MET A 190 -21.40 -18.26 -20.27
C MET A 190 -22.88 -17.88 -20.49
N ARG A 191 -23.22 -16.59 -20.40
CA ARG A 191 -24.61 -16.11 -20.54
C ARG A 191 -25.08 -16.00 -21.99
N HIS A 192 -24.20 -15.58 -22.89
CA HIS A 192 -24.58 -15.18 -24.24
C HIS A 192 -24.01 -16.08 -25.34
N ASN A 193 -23.16 -17.05 -24.98
CA ASN A 193 -22.49 -17.96 -25.90
C ASN A 193 -21.76 -17.23 -27.06
N LYS A 194 -21.25 -16.03 -26.77
CA LYS A 194 -20.48 -15.19 -27.71
C LYS A 194 -19.49 -14.33 -26.95
N LEU A 195 -18.48 -13.83 -27.65
CA LEU A 195 -17.52 -12.87 -27.09
C LEU A 195 -18.11 -11.45 -27.13
N PRO A 196 -17.86 -10.61 -26.11
CA PRO A 196 -18.21 -9.20 -26.17
C PRO A 196 -17.23 -8.44 -27.08
N GLU A 197 -17.70 -7.37 -27.73
CA GLU A 197 -16.82 -6.47 -28.50
C GLU A 197 -15.92 -5.64 -27.58
N LYS A 198 -16.49 -5.20 -26.45
CA LYS A 198 -15.83 -4.37 -25.44
C LYS A 198 -16.27 -4.77 -24.03
N LEU A 199 -15.39 -4.54 -23.07
CA LEU A 199 -15.63 -4.74 -21.64
C LEU A 199 -15.41 -3.42 -20.91
N GLN A 200 -16.34 -3.06 -20.03
CA GLN A 200 -16.21 -1.86 -19.22
C GLN A 200 -15.22 -2.12 -18.07
N ILE A 201 -14.31 -1.18 -17.84
CA ILE A 201 -13.44 -1.17 -16.68
C ILE A 201 -14.24 -0.75 -15.46
N ARG A 202 -14.07 -1.51 -14.37
CA ARG A 202 -14.55 -1.15 -13.04
C ARG A 202 -13.38 -1.15 -12.08
N ARG A 203 -13.16 -0.03 -11.41
CA ARG A 203 -12.15 0.11 -10.35
C ARG A 203 -12.53 -0.79 -9.18
N THR A 204 -11.73 -1.83 -8.99
CA THR A 204 -12.00 -2.90 -8.04
C THR A 204 -10.92 -2.89 -6.96
N LEU A 205 -11.35 -2.86 -5.69
CA LEU A 205 -10.43 -2.96 -4.58
C LEU A 205 -9.89 -4.40 -4.46
N GLY A 206 -8.64 -4.54 -4.00
CA GLY A 206 -8.08 -5.84 -3.63
C GLY A 206 -8.80 -6.48 -2.45
N PRO A 207 -8.41 -7.71 -2.06
CA PRO A 207 -8.98 -8.36 -0.89
C PRO A 207 -8.56 -7.63 0.38
N VAL A 208 -9.44 -7.61 1.39
CA VAL A 208 -9.09 -7.08 2.72
C VAL A 208 -8.57 -8.17 3.64
N GLU A 209 -8.99 -9.41 3.40
CA GLU A 209 -8.50 -10.56 4.13
C GLU A 209 -7.17 -11.06 3.53
N ALA A 210 -6.39 -11.80 4.33
CA ALA A 210 -5.14 -12.38 3.86
C ALA A 210 -5.39 -13.36 2.71
N VAL A 211 -4.61 -13.20 1.64
CA VAL A 211 -4.63 -14.12 0.49
C VAL A 211 -3.83 -15.36 0.87
N PRO A 212 -4.39 -16.58 0.74
CA PRO A 212 -3.66 -17.80 1.02
C PRO A 212 -2.40 -17.91 0.15
N GLU A 213 -1.26 -18.22 0.76
CA GLU A 213 -0.07 -18.61 0.00
C GLU A 213 -0.29 -20.01 -0.58
N LEU A 214 -0.03 -20.16 -1.88
CA LEU A 214 -0.13 -21.43 -2.57
C LEU A 214 1.23 -22.12 -2.52
N ALA A 215 1.34 -23.20 -1.75
CA ALA A 215 2.56 -23.99 -1.64
C ALA A 215 2.86 -24.79 -2.92
N GLU A 216 1.82 -25.12 -3.68
CA GLU A 216 1.91 -25.91 -4.91
C GLU A 216 1.23 -25.21 -6.09
N PRO A 217 1.70 -25.42 -7.33
CA PRO A 217 1.01 -24.95 -8.53
C PRO A 217 -0.40 -25.53 -8.60
N VAL A 218 -1.39 -24.66 -8.81
CA VAL A 218 -2.79 -25.12 -8.85
C VAL A 218 -3.18 -25.56 -10.26
N THR A 219 -3.74 -26.75 -10.36
CA THR A 219 -4.29 -27.29 -11.61
C THR A 219 -5.81 -27.21 -11.57
N TYR A 220 -6.42 -26.62 -12.60
CA TYR A 220 -7.87 -26.48 -12.69
C TYR A 220 -8.41 -27.05 -14.00
N ARG A 221 -9.62 -27.64 -13.96
CA ARG A 221 -10.35 -27.96 -15.19
C ARG A 221 -10.94 -26.68 -15.77
N ARG A 222 -11.07 -26.64 -17.09
CA ARG A 222 -11.70 -25.50 -17.80
C ARG A 222 -13.11 -25.18 -17.30
N ALA A 223 -13.88 -26.19 -16.91
CA ALA A 223 -15.22 -26.00 -16.35
C ALA A 223 -15.19 -25.27 -15.00
N ASP A 224 -14.23 -25.64 -14.14
CA ASP A 224 -14.05 -25.05 -12.81
C ASP A 224 -13.65 -23.58 -12.92
N TYR A 225 -12.86 -23.21 -13.94
CA TYR A 225 -12.52 -21.82 -14.25
C TYR A 225 -13.74 -20.96 -14.57
N LEU A 226 -14.70 -21.47 -15.36
CA LEU A 226 -15.90 -20.72 -15.72
C LEU A 226 -16.80 -20.49 -14.49
N ILE A 227 -16.93 -21.50 -13.63
CA ILE A 227 -17.64 -21.37 -12.35
C ILE A 227 -16.93 -20.33 -11.47
N ALA A 228 -15.59 -20.38 -11.39
CA ALA A 228 -14.78 -19.42 -10.65
C ALA A 228 -15.02 -17.98 -11.14
N ALA A 229 -15.02 -17.77 -12.46
CA ALA A 229 -15.27 -16.47 -13.09
C ALA A 229 -16.63 -15.91 -12.70
N ARG A 230 -17.69 -16.72 -12.73
CA ARG A 230 -19.03 -16.32 -12.27
C ARG A 230 -19.04 -15.95 -10.79
N SER A 231 -18.41 -16.75 -9.93
CA SER A 231 -18.34 -16.49 -8.48
C SER A 231 -17.60 -15.18 -8.19
N VAL A 232 -16.46 -14.95 -8.85
CA VAL A 232 -15.69 -13.71 -8.74
C VAL A 232 -16.50 -12.51 -9.20
N TYR A 233 -17.15 -12.62 -10.36
CA TYR A 233 -18.02 -11.57 -10.89
C TYR A 233 -19.13 -11.21 -9.88
N ALA A 234 -19.87 -12.21 -9.39
CA ALA A 234 -20.95 -12.00 -8.42
C ALA A 234 -20.45 -11.35 -7.13
N TYR A 235 -19.31 -11.82 -6.59
CA TYR A 235 -18.71 -11.26 -5.38
C TYR A 235 -18.31 -9.80 -5.57
N ILE A 236 -17.60 -9.48 -6.66
CA ILE A 236 -17.15 -8.10 -6.93
C ILE A 236 -18.35 -7.18 -7.17
N MET A 237 -19.39 -7.64 -7.87
CA MET A 237 -20.61 -6.86 -8.06
C MET A 237 -21.32 -6.55 -6.73
N ALA A 238 -21.29 -7.46 -5.76
CA ALA A 238 -21.90 -7.29 -4.44
C ALA A 238 -21.07 -6.45 -3.47
N HIS A 239 -19.73 -6.59 -3.50
CA HIS A 239 -18.85 -6.04 -2.47
C HIS A 239 -17.86 -4.97 -2.96
N ASN A 240 -17.83 -4.69 -4.27
CA ASN A 240 -16.91 -3.76 -4.92
C ASN A 240 -15.42 -4.01 -4.62
N ARG A 241 -15.06 -5.28 -4.35
CA ARG A 241 -13.72 -5.74 -4.02
C ARG A 241 -13.51 -7.18 -4.45
N THR A 242 -12.28 -7.59 -4.72
CA THR A 242 -11.96 -8.99 -5.04
C THR A 242 -12.08 -9.88 -3.80
N PRO A 243 -12.51 -11.14 -3.95
CA PRO A 243 -12.45 -12.10 -2.85
C PRO A 243 -11.00 -12.47 -2.51
N HIS A 244 -10.70 -12.75 -1.24
CA HIS A 244 -9.37 -13.24 -0.82
C HIS A 244 -9.08 -14.67 -1.30
N ALA A 245 -10.15 -15.46 -1.54
CA ALA A 245 -10.06 -16.81 -2.07
C ALA A 245 -11.26 -17.09 -2.98
N VAL A 246 -11.03 -17.80 -4.08
CA VAL A 246 -12.07 -18.22 -5.01
C VAL A 246 -12.31 -19.71 -4.83
N ARG A 247 -13.50 -20.06 -4.35
CA ARG A 247 -13.92 -21.47 -4.27
C ARG A 247 -14.49 -21.88 -5.61
N ALA A 248 -13.63 -22.35 -6.49
CA ALA A 248 -14.02 -23.13 -7.66
C ALA A 248 -14.07 -24.60 -7.20
N HIS A 249 -15.24 -25.11 -6.79
CA HIS A 249 -15.37 -26.48 -6.27
C HIS A 249 -14.77 -27.50 -7.28
N ALA A 250 -14.05 -28.57 -6.92
CA ALA A 250 -13.86 -29.28 -5.66
C ALA A 250 -12.37 -29.46 -5.33
N VAL A 251 -11.92 -28.85 -4.24
CA VAL A 251 -10.81 -29.37 -3.43
C VAL A 251 -11.30 -29.20 -2.00
N ASP A 252 -11.78 -30.29 -1.41
CA ASP A 252 -11.91 -30.39 0.03
C ASP A 252 -10.51 -30.20 0.61
N ALA A 253 -10.36 -29.27 1.54
CA ALA A 253 -9.25 -29.24 2.48
C ALA A 253 -9.75 -29.81 3.80
#